data_AF-A0A497KJP6-F1
#
_entry.id   AF-A0A497KJP6-F1
#
_cell.length_a   1.000
_cell.length_b   1.000
_cell.length_c   1.000
_cell.angle_alpha   90.00
_cell.angle_beta   90.00
_cell.angle_gamma   90.00
#
_symmetry.space_group_name_H-M   'P 1'
#
loop_
_entity.id
_entity.type
_entity.pdbx_description
1 polymer ?
#
loop_
_entity_poly.entity_id
_entity_poly.type
_entity_poly.pdbx_seq_one_letter_code
_entity_poly.pdbx_strand_id
1 'polypeptide(L)'
;MNKYLMNEVVRMNRNIQHIRIKGNKGEEEVTALFDTGASRTLVRGDVAKRIGDAVKLPMPRKIVLGDGETKIEINEVLTLVIILNGYIISCTQM
;
A
#
# COMPACT_ATOMS: atom_id res chain seq x y z
N MET A 1 -19.21 -35.34 -3.31
CA MET A 1 -18.81 -34.56 -4.50
C MET A 1 -17.94 -33.41 -4.02
N ASN A 2 -16.66 -33.40 -4.39
CA ASN A 2 -15.62 -32.53 -3.84
C ASN A 2 -15.73 -31.14 -4.51
N LYS A 3 -15.95 -30.06 -3.73
CA LYS A 3 -16.22 -28.69 -4.23
C LYS A 3 -14.99 -27.78 -4.15
N TYR A 4 -13.80 -28.31 -4.43
CA TYR A 4 -12.63 -27.47 -4.69
C TYR A 4 -12.62 -27.06 -6.16
N LEU A 5 -12.30 -25.79 -6.41
CA LEU A 5 -12.08 -25.14 -7.71
C LEU A 5 -13.33 -24.56 -8.41
N MET A 6 -14.07 -23.70 -7.70
CA MET A 6 -14.53 -22.49 -8.39
C MET A 6 -13.32 -21.58 -8.50
N ASN A 7 -12.67 -21.60 -9.67
CA ASN A 7 -11.82 -20.51 -10.13
C ASN A 7 -12.70 -19.27 -10.27
N GLU A 8 -13.06 -18.65 -9.14
CA GLU A 8 -13.34 -17.23 -9.17
C GLU A 8 -12.01 -16.58 -9.51
N VAL A 9 -11.86 -16.25 -10.80
CA VAL A 9 -10.98 -15.15 -11.17
C VAL A 9 -11.59 -13.94 -10.47
N VAL A 10 -11.19 -13.73 -9.21
CA VAL A 10 -11.46 -12.49 -8.49
C VAL A 10 -10.66 -11.46 -9.27
N ARG A 11 -11.30 -10.87 -10.28
CA ARG A 11 -10.83 -9.61 -10.85
C ARG A 11 -10.98 -8.60 -9.73
N MET A 12 -9.93 -8.44 -8.92
CA MET A 12 -9.79 -7.30 -8.02
C MET A 12 -9.65 -6.05 -8.89
N ASN A 13 -10.79 -5.56 -9.38
CA ASN A 13 -10.91 -4.18 -9.77
C ASN A 13 -10.53 -3.31 -8.56
N ARG A 14 -10.04 -2.10 -8.84
CA ARG A 14 -9.76 -1.03 -7.86
C ARG A 14 -10.75 -1.05 -6.69
N ASN A 15 -10.33 -1.57 -5.54
CA ASN A 15 -11.17 -1.71 -4.35
C ASN A 15 -10.76 -0.67 -3.31
N ILE A 16 -11.71 0.18 -2.93
CA ILE A 16 -11.52 1.16 -1.86
C ILE A 16 -11.93 0.52 -0.55
N GLN A 17 -11.06 0.54 0.44
CA GLN A 17 -11.28 -0.08 1.75
C GLN A 17 -10.78 0.84 2.86
N HIS A 18 -11.47 0.81 4.01
CA HIS A 18 -10.95 1.37 5.25
C HIS A 18 -10.03 0.33 5.89
N ILE A 19 -8.75 0.68 6.04
CA ILE A 19 -7.74 -0.20 6.60
C ILE A 19 -7.00 0.50 7.72
N ARG A 20 -6.44 -0.29 8.62
CA ARG A 20 -5.48 0.21 9.59
C ARG A 20 -4.06 -0.05 9.08
N ILE A 21 -3.24 0.98 9.12
CA ILE A 21 -1.82 0.88 8.78
C ILE A 21 -0.98 1.20 10.02
N LYS A 22 0.14 0.51 10.17
CA LYS A 22 1.03 0.66 11.32
C LYS A 22 2.48 0.80 10.87
N GLY A 23 3.14 1.83 11.40
CA GLY A 23 4.58 2.01 11.33
C GLY A 23 5.22 1.90 12.71
N ASN A 24 6.49 2.29 12.81
CA ASN A 24 7.23 2.20 14.08
C ASN A 24 6.91 3.33 15.09
N LYS A 25 6.21 4.41 14.68
CA LYS A 25 5.76 5.48 15.59
C LYS A 25 4.32 5.31 16.05
N GLY A 26 3.50 4.59 15.30
CA GLY A 26 2.08 4.44 15.62
C GLY A 26 1.28 3.81 14.49
N GLU A 27 -0.03 3.98 14.58
CA GLU A 27 -1.00 3.45 13.62
C GLU A 27 -2.06 4.51 13.28
N GLU A 28 -2.65 4.38 12.10
CA GLU A 28 -3.70 5.28 11.61
C GLU A 28 -4.70 4.48 10.76
N GLU A 29 -5.98 4.84 10.84
CA GLU A 29 -6.99 4.35 9.91
C GLU A 29 -7.02 5.22 8.65
N VAL A 30 -6.94 4.59 7.49
CA VAL A 30 -6.89 5.27 6.20
C VAL A 30 -7.87 4.64 5.21
N THR A 31 -8.31 5.45 4.26
CA THR A 31 -8.98 4.95 3.05
C THR A 31 -7.91 4.58 2.03
N ALA A 32 -7.81 3.30 1.68
CA ALA A 32 -6.81 2.78 0.76
C ALA A 32 -7.44 2.22 -0.51
N LEU A 33 -6.70 2.37 -1.60
CA LEU A 33 -7.01 1.77 -2.89
C LEU A 33 -6.16 0.50 -3.06
N PHE A 34 -6.79 -0.66 -3.09
CA PHE A 34 -6.17 -1.91 -3.52
C PHE A 34 -6.21 -1.95 -5.05
N ASP A 35 -5.04 -1.71 -5.66
CA ASP A 35 -4.87 -1.59 -7.11
C ASP A 35 -3.90 -2.67 -7.62
N THR A 36 -4.42 -3.68 -8.31
CA THR A 36 -3.59 -4.73 -8.91
C THR A 36 -2.75 -4.22 -10.09
N GLY A 37 -3.06 -3.04 -10.62
CA GLY A 37 -2.26 -2.36 -11.64
C GLY A 37 -1.10 -1.54 -11.06
N ALA A 38 -1.07 -1.32 -9.74
CA ALA A 38 0.03 -0.62 -9.09
C ALA A 38 1.23 -1.55 -8.91
N SER A 39 2.40 -1.12 -9.37
CA SER A 39 3.65 -1.87 -9.19
C SER A 39 4.21 -1.78 -7.77
N ARG A 40 3.75 -0.81 -6.97
CA ARG A 40 4.20 -0.52 -5.60
C ARG A 40 3.05 0.02 -4.76
N THR A 41 3.11 -0.25 -3.46
CA THR A 41 2.26 0.42 -2.47
C THR A 41 2.79 1.82 -2.22
N LEU A 42 1.88 2.81 -2.23
CA LEU A 42 2.18 4.19 -1.88
C LEU A 42 1.30 4.64 -0.73
N VAL A 43 1.89 5.43 0.16
CA VAL A 43 1.19 6.14 1.24
C VAL A 43 1.48 7.64 1.08
N ARG A 44 0.52 8.48 1.45
CA ARG A 44 0.76 9.93 1.43
C ARG A 44 1.83 10.30 2.45
N GLY A 45 2.67 11.26 2.10
CA GLY A 45 3.81 11.68 2.93
C GLY A 45 3.40 12.25 4.29
N ASP A 46 2.24 12.89 4.40
CA ASP A 46 1.73 13.41 5.67
C ASP A 46 1.38 12.28 6.65
N VAL A 47 0.73 11.22 6.14
CA VAL A 47 0.38 10.01 6.91
C VAL A 47 1.66 9.27 7.32
N ALA A 48 2.59 9.05 6.36
CA ALA A 48 3.86 8.38 6.62
C ALA A 48 4.64 9.01 7.79
N LYS A 49 4.72 10.34 7.83
CA LYS A 49 5.44 11.08 8.88
C LYS A 49 4.81 10.93 10.27
N ARG A 50 3.49 10.72 10.35
CA ARG A 50 2.79 10.51 11.63
C ARG A 50 3.02 9.09 12.16
N ILE A 51 2.98 8.09 11.31
CA ILE A 51 3.00 6.68 11.73
C ILE A 51 4.39 6.04 11.74
N GLY A 52 5.40 6.65 11.10
CA GLY A 52 6.73 6.05 11.04
C GLY A 52 7.91 6.99 10.79
N ASP A 53 9.10 6.40 10.89
CA ASP A 53 10.36 6.98 10.45
C ASP A 53 10.63 6.55 9.01
N ALA A 54 10.63 7.53 8.11
CA ALA A 54 11.02 7.31 6.73
C ALA A 54 12.55 7.34 6.61
N VAL A 55 13.09 6.37 5.88
CA VAL A 55 14.52 6.23 5.60
C VAL A 55 14.77 6.74 4.19
N LYS A 56 15.79 7.59 4.01
CA LYS A 56 16.18 8.06 2.69
C LYS A 56 16.62 6.90 1.80
N LEU A 57 16.16 6.93 0.56
CA LEU A 57 16.66 6.04 -0.46
C LEU A 57 18.06 6.47 -0.90
N PRO A 58 18.95 5.51 -1.23
CA PRO A 58 20.25 5.82 -1.82
C PRO A 58 20.11 6.44 -3.23
N MET A 59 18.98 6.21 -3.90
CA MET A 59 18.63 6.82 -5.18
C MET A 59 17.11 7.05 -5.26
N PRO A 60 16.65 8.24 -5.69
CA PRO A 60 15.22 8.52 -5.82
C PRO A 60 14.54 7.57 -6.81
N ARG A 61 13.29 7.20 -6.52
CA ARG A 61 12.43 6.42 -7.43
C ARG A 61 11.47 7.35 -8.14
N LYS A 62 11.37 7.21 -9.47
CA LYS A 62 10.37 7.91 -10.28
C LYS A 62 9.20 6.98 -10.56
N ILE A 63 7.99 7.43 -10.23
CA ILE A 63 6.77 6.65 -10.41
C ILE A 63 5.80 7.45 -11.27
N VAL A 64 5.21 6.80 -12.27
CA VAL A 64 4.09 7.33 -13.04
C VAL A 64 2.81 6.89 -12.35
N LEU A 65 1.90 7.82 -12.10
CA LEU A 65 0.62 7.53 -11.45
C LEU A 65 -0.38 6.89 -12.41
N GLY A 66 -1.55 6.51 -11.90
CA GLY A 66 -2.58 5.80 -12.66
C GLY A 66 -3.20 6.59 -13.82
N ASP A 67 -2.87 7.87 -13.99
CA ASP A 67 -3.23 8.69 -15.14
C ASP A 67 -2.27 8.52 -16.33
N GLY A 68 -1.11 7.88 -16.13
CA GLY A 68 -0.10 7.67 -17.16
C GLY A 68 0.77 8.91 -17.47
N GLU A 69 0.47 10.05 -16.85
CA GLU A 69 1.11 11.34 -17.16
C GLU A 69 1.83 11.91 -15.95
N THR A 70 1.20 11.89 -14.77
CA THR A 70 1.75 12.48 -13.55
C THR A 70 2.93 11.65 -13.07
N LYS A 71 4.07 12.32 -12.88
CA LYS A 71 5.30 11.73 -12.36
C LYS A 71 5.58 12.28 -10.98
N ILE A 72 5.79 11.38 -10.03
CA ILE A 72 6.27 11.73 -8.69
C ILE A 72 7.66 11.15 -8.46
N GLU A 73 8.42 11.84 -7.63
CA GLU A 73 9.71 11.37 -7.15
C GLU A 73 9.62 10.99 -5.68
N ILE A 74 9.96 9.75 -5.37
CA ILE A 74 9.99 9.20 -4.02
C ILE A 74 11.44 9.15 -3.55
N ASN A 75 11.72 9.87 -2.47
CA ASN A 75 13.05 10.02 -1.89
C ASN A 75 13.25 9.22 -0.59
N GLU A 76 12.16 8.73 -0.01
CA GLU A 76 12.16 8.07 1.30
C GLU A 76 11.21 6.87 1.29
N VAL A 77 11.51 5.91 2.15
CA VAL A 77 10.79 4.65 2.30
C VAL A 77 10.53 4.34 3.76
N LEU A 78 9.45 3.64 4.07
CA LEU A 78 9.20 3.15 5.43
C LEU A 78 8.71 1.72 5.44
N THR A 79 8.91 1.04 6.56
CA THR A 79 8.27 -0.25 6.81
C THR A 79 6.83 -0.01 7.26
N LEU A 80 5.89 -0.65 6.57
CA LEU A 80 4.46 -0.55 6.84
C LEU A 80 3.85 -1.94 7.05
N VAL A 81 3.06 -2.07 8.10
CA VAL A 81 2.16 -3.20 8.32
C VAL A 81 0.75 -2.79 7.92
N ILE A 82 0.11 -3.60 7.06
CA ILE A 82 -1.27 -3.38 6.64
C ILE A 82 -2.18 -4.39 7.33
N ILE A 83 -3.20 -3.87 8.03
CA ILE A 83 -4.18 -4.65 8.78
C ILE A 83 -5.56 -4.42 8.15
N LEU A 84 -6.15 -5.49 7.60
CA LEU A 84 -7.48 -5.50 7.02
C LEU A 84 -8.35 -6.48 7.80
N ASN A 85 -9.44 -5.99 8.40
CA ASN A 85 -10.36 -6.81 9.20
C ASN A 85 -9.66 -7.68 10.27
N GLY A 86 -8.63 -7.13 10.91
CA GLY A 86 -7.82 -7.84 11.92
C GLY A 86 -6.72 -8.75 11.36
N TYR A 87 -6.69 -9.00 10.05
CA TYR A 87 -5.66 -9.79 9.39
C TYR A 87 -4.50 -8.93 8.92
N ILE A 88 -3.27 -9.37 9.21
CA ILE A 88 -2.05 -8.77 8.65
C ILE A 88 -1.88 -9.32 7.24
N ILE A 89 -2.07 -8.46 6.24
CA ILE A 89 -2.00 -8.85 4.83
C ILE A 89 -0.69 -8.45 4.16
N SER A 90 0.10 -7.58 4.81
CA SER A 90 1.44 -7.26 4.33
C SER A 90 2.34 -6.69 5.42
N CYS A 91 3.64 -6.97 5.28
CA CYS A 91 4.73 -6.25 5.92
C CYS A 91 5.69 -5.85 4.78
N THR A 92 5.64 -4.59 4.36
CA THR A 92 6.40 -4.11 3.18
C THR A 92 7.33 -3.00 3.57
N GLN A 93 8.56 -3.03 3.03
CA GLN A 93 9.41 -1.84 2.93
C GLN A 93 8.99 -1.09 1.66
N MET A 94 8.28 0.02 1.80
CA MET A 94 7.76 0.79 0.67
C MET A 94 8.75 1.85 0.26
#